data_AF-A0A428BI33-F1
#
_entry.id   AF-A0A428BI33-F1
#
_cell.length_a   1.000
_cell.length_b   1.000
_cell.length_c   1.000
_cell.angle_alpha   90.00
_cell.angle_beta   90.00
_cell.angle_gamma   90.00
#
_symmetry.space_group_name_H-M   'P 1'
#
loop_
_entity.id
_entity.type
_entity.pdbx_description
1 polymer ?
#
loop_
_entity_poly.entity_id
_entity_poly.type
_entity_poly.pdbx_seq_one_letter_code
_entity_poly.pdbx_strand_id
1 'polypeptide(L)'
;MIQQGLIAQASWKTNETVEPVNVFKSFDHRHKLQAASLQGIYKNHSLPRERLKTILKGSHGHVGISFDIGKPNRLVFCESFIDLMSYYELHQQSLTNVRLVSMEG
;
A
#
# COMPACT_ATOMS: atom_id res chain seq x y z
N MET A 1 -14.24 -2.73 -6.72
CA MET A 1 -13.92 -3.19 -5.36
C MET A 1 -12.46 -3.59 -5.37
N ILE A 2 -11.59 -2.92 -4.60
CA ILE A 2 -10.21 -3.37 -4.40
C ILE A 2 -10.27 -4.78 -3.82
N GLN A 3 -9.43 -5.71 -4.29
CA GLN A 3 -9.48 -7.11 -3.87
C GLN A 3 -9.48 -7.23 -2.34
N GLN A 4 -10.43 -8.00 -1.81
CA GLN A 4 -10.50 -8.33 -0.38
C GLN A 4 -9.16 -8.94 0.06
N GLY A 5 -8.54 -8.35 1.08
CA GLY A 5 -7.30 -8.87 1.69
C GLY A 5 -6.03 -8.06 1.45
N LEU A 6 -6.02 -7.09 0.51
CA LEU A 6 -4.84 -6.23 0.25
C LEU A 6 -4.62 -5.15 1.31
N ILE A 7 -5.70 -4.69 1.94
CA ILE A 7 -5.68 -3.62 2.94
C ILE A 7 -6.25 -4.18 4.24
N ALA A 8 -5.60 -3.87 5.35
CA ALA A 8 -6.12 -4.11 6.70
C ALA A 8 -5.88 -2.88 7.59
N GLN A 9 -6.57 -2.82 8.71
CA GLN A 9 -6.30 -1.84 9.76
C GLN A 9 -5.59 -2.55 10.92
N ALA A 10 -4.66 -1.85 11.56
CA ALA A 10 -3.93 -2.34 12.73
C ALA A 10 -3.56 -1.20 13.68
N SER A 11 -3.03 -1.55 14.84
CA SER A 11 -2.37 -0.61 15.74
C SER A 11 -0.88 -0.88 15.73
N TRP A 12 -0.09 0.11 15.34
CA TRP A 12 1.36 0.06 15.39
C TRP A 12 1.84 0.54 16.76
N LYS A 13 2.53 -0.34 17.49
CA LYS A 13 3.06 -0.05 18.82
C LYS A 13 4.57 0.12 18.77
N THR A 14 5.05 1.27 19.25
CA THR A 14 6.45 1.50 19.62
C THR A 14 6.60 1.40 21.14
N ASN A 15 7.81 1.64 21.66
CA ASN A 15 8.02 1.67 23.11
C ASN A 15 7.26 2.82 23.79
N GLU A 16 6.95 3.89 23.06
CA GLU A 16 6.43 5.14 23.61
C GLU A 16 4.96 5.39 23.22
N THR A 17 4.53 4.87 22.06
CA THR A 17 3.24 5.23 21.46
C THR A 17 2.54 4.05 20.80
N VAL A 18 1.21 4.17 20.68
CA VAL A 18 0.39 3.30 19.84
C VAL A 18 -0.38 4.19 18.88
N GLU A 19 -0.26 3.95 17.58
CA GLU A 19 -1.01 4.68 16.55
C GLU A 19 -1.77 3.72 15.62
N PRO A 20 -2.98 4.07 15.16
CA PRO A 20 -3.66 3.32 14.13
C PRO A 20 -2.95 3.47 12.78
N VAL A 21 -2.88 2.38 12.04
CA VAL A 21 -2.24 2.30 10.73
C VAL A 21 -3.11 1.53 9.75
N ASN A 22 -2.98 1.90 8.48
CA ASN A 22 -3.37 1.04 7.38
C ASN A 22 -2.19 0.12 7.04
N VAL A 23 -2.47 -1.17 6.88
CA VAL A 23 -1.53 -2.20 6.47
C VAL A 23 -1.83 -2.55 5.02
N PHE A 24 -0.83 -2.42 4.17
CA PHE A 24 -0.91 -2.73 2.76
C PHE A 24 -0.06 -3.96 2.49
N LYS A 25 -0.66 -5.00 1.89
CA LYS A 25 -0.06 -6.33 1.77
C LYS A 25 0.29 -6.64 0.31
N SER A 26 1.51 -7.11 0.10
CA SER A 26 2.01 -7.56 -1.20
C SER A 26 2.04 -9.07 -1.25
N PHE A 27 1.42 -9.66 -2.26
CA PHE A 27 1.37 -11.10 -2.48
C PHE A 27 2.09 -11.49 -3.76
N ASP A 28 2.71 -12.68 -3.78
CA ASP A 28 3.21 -13.26 -5.02
C ASP A 28 2.08 -13.89 -5.87
N HIS A 29 2.44 -14.41 -7.03
CA HIS A 29 1.53 -15.10 -7.97
C HIS A 29 0.93 -16.40 -7.41
N ARG A 30 1.40 -16.89 -6.25
CA ARG A 30 0.89 -18.06 -5.54
C ARG A 30 0.06 -17.66 -4.32
N HIS A 31 -0.29 -16.37 -4.19
CA HIS A 31 -1.00 -15.79 -3.05
C HIS A 31 -0.26 -15.92 -1.71
N LYS A 32 1.06 -16.04 -1.72
CA LYS A 32 1.87 -15.98 -0.51
C LYS A 32 2.21 -14.53 -0.18
N LEU A 33 2.04 -14.13 1.08
CA LEU A 33 2.42 -12.80 1.56
C LEU A 33 3.95 -12.64 1.48
N GLN A 34 4.42 -11.63 0.77
CA GLN A 34 5.83 -11.35 0.54
C GLN A 34 6.32 -10.11 1.28
N ALA A 35 5.46 -9.10 1.40
CA ALA A 35 5.78 -7.84 2.05
C ALA A 35 4.52 -7.20 2.61
N ALA A 36 4.71 -6.27 3.55
CA ALA A 36 3.66 -5.36 3.94
C ALA A 36 4.21 -4.00 4.36
N SER A 37 3.48 -2.97 4.00
CA SER A 37 3.82 -1.56 4.25
C SER A 37 2.76 -0.94 5.14
N LEU A 38 3.20 -0.09 6.07
CA LEU A 38 2.36 0.59 7.05
C LEU A 38 2.28 2.07 6.74
N GLN A 39 1.06 2.60 6.80
CA GLN A 39 0.81 4.04 6.73
C GLN A 39 0.02 4.49 7.96
N GLY A 40 0.59 5.42 8.73
CA GLY A 40 -0.10 6.11 9.81
C GLY A 40 -1.15 7.07 9.29
N ILE A 41 -2.30 7.11 9.96
CA ILE A 41 -3.45 7.95 9.59
C ILE A 41 -3.51 9.28 10.36
N TYR A 42 -2.64 9.48 11.35
CA TYR A 42 -2.49 10.76 12.07
C TYR A 42 -1.20 11.48 11.71
N LYS A 43 -1.23 12.81 11.87
CA LYS A 43 -0.08 13.67 11.69
C LYS A 43 0.77 13.61 12.97
N ASN A 44 2.06 13.35 12.82
CA ASN A 44 3.05 13.31 13.87
C ASN A 44 4.27 14.12 13.44
N HIS A 45 4.40 15.33 13.99
CA HIS A 45 5.48 16.28 13.64
C HIS A 45 6.88 15.79 14.03
N SER A 46 7.00 14.76 14.86
CA SER A 46 8.29 14.15 15.21
C SER A 46 8.83 13.23 14.12
N LEU A 47 8.04 12.92 13.08
CA LEU A 47 8.46 12.06 11.96
C LEU A 47 8.89 12.89 10.74
N PRO A 48 9.89 12.45 9.96
CA PRO A 48 10.38 13.20 8.79
C PRO A 48 9.31 13.52 7.73
N ARG A 49 8.36 12.59 7.52
CA ARG A 49 7.25 12.74 6.56
C ARG A 49 5.95 13.20 7.24
N GLU A 50 6.04 13.67 8.48
CA GLU A 50 4.92 14.05 9.37
C GLU A 50 3.86 12.96 9.60
N ARG A 51 4.08 11.74 9.10
CA ARG A 51 3.22 10.55 9.24
C ARG A 51 4.10 9.30 9.18
N LEU A 52 3.68 8.25 9.87
CA LEU A 52 4.36 6.96 9.77
C LEU A 52 4.23 6.41 8.35
N LYS A 53 5.37 6.11 7.73
CA LYS A 53 5.46 5.30 6.51
C LYS A 53 6.65 4.37 6.68
N THR A 54 6.40 3.07 6.79
CA THR A 54 7.45 2.08 7.01
C THR A 54 7.09 0.73 6.42
N ILE A 55 8.09 -0.08 6.13
CA ILE A 55 7.93 -1.44 5.65
C ILE A 55 8.06 -2.39 6.86
N LEU A 56 7.19 -3.40 6.95
CA LEU A 56 7.27 -4.40 8.03
C LEU A 56 8.57 -5.21 7.94
N LYS A 57 9.16 -5.48 9.09
CA LYS A 57 10.38 -6.29 9.21
C LYS A 57 10.19 -7.67 8.57
N GLY A 58 11.16 -8.09 7.77
CA GLY A 58 11.09 -9.33 6.99
C GLY A 58 10.47 -9.18 5.60
N SER A 59 9.98 -7.99 5.25
CA SER A 59 9.61 -7.64 3.88
C SER A 59 10.84 -7.18 3.08
N HIS A 60 10.81 -7.38 1.77
CA HIS A 60 11.82 -6.86 0.85
C HIS A 60 11.40 -5.50 0.30
N GLY A 61 12.26 -4.48 0.39
CA GLY A 61 12.01 -3.11 -0.10
C GLY A 61 11.91 -2.95 -1.62
N HIS A 62 11.83 -4.04 -2.38
CA HIS A 62 11.62 -4.04 -3.82
C HIS A 62 10.27 -4.65 -4.21
N VAL A 63 9.44 -5.02 -3.22
CA VAL A 63 8.15 -5.69 -3.43
C VAL A 63 7.03 -4.74 -3.03
N GLY A 64 6.51 -4.00 -4.00
CA GLY A 64 5.30 -3.22 -3.80
C GLY A 64 4.02 -4.02 -4.06
N ILE A 65 2.90 -3.33 -4.17
CA ILE A 65 1.56 -3.93 -4.21
C ILE A 65 1.00 -3.83 -5.61
N SER A 66 0.28 -4.85 -6.04
CA SER A 66 -0.43 -4.80 -7.31
C SER A 66 -1.82 -5.38 -7.22
N PHE A 67 -2.75 -4.80 -7.97
CA PHE A 67 -4.07 -5.38 -8.16
C PHE A 67 -4.65 -5.07 -9.54
N ASP A 68 -5.56 -5.94 -9.96
CA ASP A 68 -6.21 -5.89 -11.25
C ASP A 68 -7.59 -5.25 -11.16
N ILE A 69 -7.91 -4.42 -12.14
CA ILE A 69 -9.24 -3.91 -12.41
C ILE A 69 -9.67 -4.46 -13.78
N GLY A 70 -10.71 -5.29 -13.81
CA GLY A 70 -11.18 -5.94 -15.04
C GLY A 70 -10.20 -6.98 -15.56
N LYS A 71 -10.00 -7.04 -16.88
CA LYS A 71 -8.99 -7.88 -17.55
C LYS A 71 -7.82 -6.99 -17.96
N PRO A 72 -6.73 -6.92 -17.17
CA PRO A 72 -5.66 -5.95 -17.40
C PRO A 72 -5.01 -6.11 -18.77
N ASN A 73 -4.94 -5.02 -19.54
CA ASN A 73 -4.21 -4.93 -20.81
C ASN A 73 -3.14 -3.83 -20.81
N ARG A 74 -3.00 -3.12 -19.69
CA ARG A 74 -1.98 -2.10 -19.45
C ARG A 74 -1.57 -2.09 -17.98
N LEU A 75 -0.40 -1.53 -17.72
CA LEU A 75 0.17 -1.35 -16.39
C LEU A 75 0.26 0.15 -16.08
N VAL A 76 -0.02 0.52 -14.83
CA VAL A 76 0.30 1.85 -14.29
C VAL A 76 1.17 1.65 -13.07
N PHE A 77 2.33 2.31 -13.09
CA PHE A 77 3.31 2.26 -12.00
C PHE A 77 3.26 3.55 -11.20
N CYS A 78 3.27 3.41 -9.88
CA CYS A 78 3.32 4.51 -8.93
C CYS A 78 4.54 4.33 -8.01
N GLU A 79 5.16 5.44 -7.60
CA GLU A 79 6.37 5.41 -6.76
C GLU A 79 6.13 4.73 -5.41
N SER A 80 4.98 4.97 -4.80
CA SER A 80 4.59 4.32 -3.56
C SER A 80 3.11 3.96 -3.53
N PHE A 81 2.73 3.17 -2.53
CA PHE A 81 1.33 2.79 -2.36
C PHE A 81 0.40 4.00 -2.15
N ILE A 82 0.90 5.08 -1.53
CA ILE A 82 0.12 6.30 -1.34
C ILE A 82 -0.17 6.96 -2.67
N ASP A 83 0.84 7.08 -3.54
CA ASP A 83 0.66 7.62 -4.89
C ASP A 83 -0.33 6.76 -5.69
N LEU A 84 -0.27 5.43 -5.52
CA LEU A 84 -1.21 4.52 -6.15
C LEU A 84 -2.64 4.75 -5.66
N MET A 85 -2.87 4.88 -4.34
CA MET A 85 -4.21 5.15 -3.82
C MET A 85 -4.73 6.51 -4.24
N SER A 86 -3.87 7.54 -4.23
CA SER A 86 -4.23 8.88 -4.72
C SER A 86 -4.62 8.83 -6.20
N TYR A 87 -3.86 8.11 -7.02
CA TYR A 87 -4.17 7.90 -8.44
C TYR A 87 -5.48 7.11 -8.62
N TYR A 88 -5.65 6.03 -7.87
CA TYR A 88 -6.87 5.22 -7.90
C TYR A 88 -8.11 6.07 -7.59
N GLU A 89 -8.06 6.83 -6.49
CA GLU A 89 -9.17 7.65 -6.01
C GLU A 89 -9.58 8.72 -7.03
N LEU A 90 -8.59 9.38 -7.64
CA LEU A 90 -8.80 10.43 -8.64
C LEU A 90 -9.37 9.91 -9.97
N HIS A 91 -9.10 8.65 -10.33
CA HIS A 91 -9.42 8.09 -11.65
C HIS A 91 -10.43 6.93 -11.61
N GLN A 92 -11.17 6.73 -10.51
CA GLN A 92 -12.07 5.58 -10.33
C GLN A 92 -13.03 5.35 -11.51
N GLN A 93 -13.53 6.42 -12.13
CA GLN A 93 -14.50 6.34 -13.23
C GLN A 93 -13.88 5.88 -14.56
N SER A 94 -12.58 6.09 -14.77
CA SER A 94 -11.88 5.78 -16.03
C SER A 94 -11.00 4.53 -15.94
N LEU A 95 -10.71 4.05 -14.73
CA LEU A 95 -9.91 2.85 -14.51
C LEU A 95 -10.70 1.58 -14.89
N THR A 96 -10.40 1.05 -16.07
CA THR A 96 -10.89 -0.24 -16.56
C THR A 96 -9.78 -1.04 -17.22
N ASN A 97 -9.76 -2.36 -17.08
CA ASN A 97 -8.77 -3.26 -17.73
C ASN A 97 -7.31 -2.84 -17.48
N VAL A 98 -6.94 -2.62 -16.22
CA VAL A 98 -5.60 -2.13 -15.83
C VAL A 98 -5.09 -2.86 -14.59
N ARG A 99 -3.78 -3.10 -14.53
CA ARG A 99 -3.09 -3.46 -13.30
C ARG A 99 -2.40 -2.22 -12.74
N LEU A 100 -2.75 -1.85 -11.52
CA LEU A 100 -2.03 -0.82 -10.77
C LEU A 100 -0.90 -1.50 -9.99
N VAL A 101 0.29 -0.91 -10.01
CA VAL A 101 1.48 -1.42 -9.33
C VAL A 101 2.13 -0.29 -8.55
N SER A 102 2.23 -0.43 -7.23
CA SER A 102 3.07 0.46 -6.43
C SER A 102 4.47 -0.11 -6.35
N MET A 103 5.44 0.78 -6.28
CA MET A 103 6.79 0.47 -5.83
C MET A 103 6.89 0.78 -4.32
N GLU A 104 8.11 0.72 -3.79
CA GLU A 104 8.44 1.08 -2.41
C GLU A 104 9.48 2.20 -2.41
N GLY A 105 9.06 3.43 -2.77
CA GLY A 105 9.84 4.69 -2.66
C GLY A 105 9.45 5.57 -1.45
#